data_AF-A0A1E7IGR4-F1
#
_entry.id   AF-A0A1E7IGR4-F1
#
_cell.length_a   1.000
_cell.length_b   1.000
_cell.length_c   1.000
_cell.angle_alpha   90.00
_cell.angle_beta   90.00
_cell.angle_gamma   90.00
#
_symmetry.space_group_name_H-M   'P 1'
#
loop_
_entity.id
_entity.type
_entity.pdbx_description
1 polymer ?
#
loop_
_entity_poly.entity_id
_entity_poly.type
_entity_poly.pdbx_seq_one_letter_code
_entity_poly.pdbx_strand_id
1 'polypeptide(L)'
;MEPGLEQRIFQAALAANDYEQLVDEVKARHLTRTRVQRLLCYQLFALRSQEMANALARPIPYLQLLGATQKGERFLSQCRKELSLPLVTNQSRIQSLLNRHYGRDGEARLHAQWMVDLEDQVTRFYTLLLPGWGGQSRQWNYYRSPLREL
;
A
#
# COMPACT_ATOMS: atom_id res chain seq x y z
N MET A 1 -18.99 -1.65 -6.33
CA MET A 1 -19.03 -0.45 -7.20
C MET A 1 -20.47 -0.02 -7.37
N GLU A 2 -20.71 1.24 -7.74
CA GLU A 2 -22.06 1.69 -8.12
C GLU A 2 -22.49 0.99 -9.42
N PRO A 3 -23.76 0.59 -9.57
CA PRO A 3 -24.26 -0.04 -10.78
C PRO A 3 -23.94 0.77 -12.04
N GLY A 4 -23.45 0.10 -13.08
CA GLY A 4 -23.12 0.73 -14.38
C GLY A 4 -21.73 1.37 -14.47
N LEU A 5 -21.02 1.59 -13.36
CA LEU A 5 -19.66 2.12 -13.39
C LEU A 5 -18.65 1.11 -13.98
N GLU A 6 -18.85 -0.18 -13.73
CA GLU A 6 -18.01 -1.27 -14.26
C GLU A 6 -18.07 -1.29 -15.80
N GLN A 7 -19.27 -1.24 -16.36
CA GLN A 7 -19.46 -1.19 -17.81
C GLN A 7 -18.85 0.07 -18.41
N ARG A 8 -18.97 1.22 -17.73
CA ARG A 8 -18.35 2.47 -18.20
C ARG A 8 -16.83 2.40 -18.20
N ILE A 9 -16.22 1.89 -17.12
CA ILE A 9 -14.76 1.68 -17.06
C ILE A 9 -14.31 0.74 -18.18
N PHE A 10 -15.02 -0.36 -18.40
CA PHE A 10 -14.69 -1.30 -19.46
C PHE A 10 -14.74 -0.65 -20.85
N GLN A 11 -15.82 0.06 -21.18
CA GLN A 11 -15.94 0.73 -22.48
C GLN A 11 -14.92 1.86 -22.66
N ALA A 12 -14.70 2.67 -21.61
CA ALA A 12 -13.70 3.73 -21.63
C ALA A 12 -12.28 3.17 -21.84
N ALA A 13 -11.94 2.03 -21.21
CA ALA A 13 -10.64 1.38 -21.38
C ALA A 13 -10.41 0.84 -22.80
N LEU A 14 -11.48 0.49 -23.53
CA LEU A 14 -11.39 0.06 -24.94
C LEU A 14 -11.24 1.22 -25.92
N ALA A 15 -11.74 2.41 -25.57
CA ALA A 15 -11.82 3.56 -26.47
C ALA A 15 -10.75 4.64 -26.21
N ALA A 16 -10.23 4.74 -24.99
CA ALA A 16 -9.28 5.77 -24.60
C ALA A 16 -7.87 5.51 -25.16
N ASN A 17 -7.23 6.56 -25.67
CA ASN A 17 -5.86 6.50 -26.21
C ASN A 17 -4.80 6.92 -25.20
N ASP A 18 -5.21 7.60 -24.13
CA ASP A 18 -4.34 8.04 -23.05
C ASP A 18 -5.09 8.06 -21.70
N TYR A 19 -4.34 8.34 -20.63
CA TYR A 19 -4.87 8.36 -19.27
C TYR A 19 -5.89 9.49 -19.04
N GLU A 20 -5.67 10.66 -19.62
CA GLU A 20 -6.56 11.81 -19.40
C GLU A 20 -7.92 11.54 -20.04
N GLN A 21 -7.93 11.00 -21.26
CA GLN A 21 -9.13 10.54 -21.95
C GLN A 21 -9.83 9.43 -21.16
N LEU A 22 -9.09 8.45 -20.64
CA LEU A 22 -9.67 7.38 -19.81
C LEU A 22 -10.39 7.95 -18.58
N VAL A 23 -9.76 8.90 -17.86
CA VAL A 23 -10.37 9.51 -16.68
C VAL A 23 -11.63 10.31 -17.05
N ASP A 24 -11.59 11.04 -18.17
CA ASP A 24 -12.72 11.86 -18.62
C ASP A 24 -13.91 11.02 -19.10
N GLU A 25 -13.66 9.92 -19.80
CA GLU A 25 -14.69 8.96 -20.25
C GLU A 25 -15.35 8.21 -19.09
N VAL A 26 -14.58 7.87 -18.04
CA VAL A 26 -15.13 7.22 -16.84
C VAL A 26 -15.95 8.18 -15.99
N LYS A 27 -15.61 9.47 -16.00
CA LYS A 27 -16.20 10.47 -15.11
C LYS A 27 -17.72 10.61 -15.32
N ALA A 28 -18.48 10.35 -14.26
CA ALA A 28 -19.89 10.69 -14.16
C ALA A 28 -20.10 12.08 -13.54
N ARG A 29 -21.28 12.69 -13.74
CA ARG A 29 -21.63 14.00 -13.16
C ARG A 29 -21.47 14.05 -11.62
N HIS A 30 -21.78 12.96 -10.92
CA HIS A 30 -21.71 12.87 -9.47
C HIS A 30 -20.35 12.42 -8.93
N LEU A 31 -19.37 12.12 -9.80
CA LEU A 31 -18.03 11.69 -9.41
C LEU A 31 -17.02 12.81 -9.64
N THR A 32 -16.21 13.11 -8.63
CA THR A 32 -15.03 13.96 -8.80
C THR A 32 -13.97 13.24 -9.61
N ARG A 33 -13.09 13.98 -10.30
CA ARG A 33 -11.91 13.42 -10.99
C ARG A 33 -11.08 12.56 -10.03
N THR A 34 -10.83 13.05 -8.82
CA THR A 34 -10.08 12.33 -7.78
C THR A 34 -10.74 11.03 -7.35
N ARG A 35 -12.08 10.94 -7.34
CA ARG A 35 -12.80 9.70 -7.04
C ARG A 35 -12.63 8.69 -8.18
N VAL A 36 -12.70 9.13 -9.44
CA VAL A 36 -12.43 8.28 -10.61
C VAL A 36 -11.00 7.72 -10.58
N GLN A 37 -10.00 8.58 -10.34
CA GLN A 37 -8.61 8.16 -10.25
C GLN A 37 -8.38 7.09 -9.17
N ARG A 38 -8.98 7.26 -7.98
CA ARG A 38 -8.93 6.26 -6.90
C ARG A 38 -9.59 4.94 -7.30
N LEU A 39 -10.72 4.98 -8.00
CA LEU A 39 -11.40 3.78 -8.50
C LEU A 39 -10.54 3.02 -9.51
N LEU A 40 -9.87 3.73 -10.42
CA LEU A 40 -8.92 3.13 -11.35
C LEU A 40 -7.73 2.48 -10.60
N CYS A 41 -7.21 3.12 -9.55
CA CYS A 41 -6.20 2.50 -8.69
C CYS A 41 -6.71 1.23 -8.00
N TYR A 42 -7.93 1.25 -7.44
CA TYR A 42 -8.53 0.06 -6.84
C TYR A 42 -8.66 -1.08 -7.86
N GLN A 43 -9.05 -0.77 -9.10
CA GLN A 43 -9.11 -1.76 -10.16
C GLN A 43 -7.72 -2.29 -10.56
N LEU A 44 -6.73 -1.41 -10.67
CA LEU A 44 -5.34 -1.77 -11.00
C LEU A 44 -4.74 -2.74 -9.97
N PHE A 45 -5.05 -2.53 -8.70
CA PHE A 45 -4.57 -3.39 -7.60
C PHE A 45 -5.52 -4.54 -7.27
N ALA A 46 -6.59 -4.73 -8.05
CA ALA A 46 -7.62 -5.76 -7.84
C ALA A 46 -8.26 -5.73 -6.43
N LEU A 47 -8.40 -4.53 -5.85
CA LEU A 47 -8.94 -4.32 -4.52
C LEU A 47 -10.46 -4.34 -4.53
N ARG A 48 -11.06 -5.29 -3.82
CA ARG A 48 -12.52 -5.39 -3.70
C ARG A 48 -13.02 -4.50 -2.58
N SER A 49 -14.24 -3.97 -2.74
CA SER A 49 -14.85 -3.08 -1.74
C SER A 49 -14.97 -3.74 -0.36
N GLN A 50 -15.24 -5.04 -0.30
CA GLN A 50 -15.33 -5.78 0.98
C GLN A 50 -13.98 -5.91 1.68
N GLU A 51 -12.90 -6.15 0.92
CA GLU A 51 -11.53 -6.27 1.49
C GLU A 51 -11.10 -4.94 2.09
N MET A 52 -11.32 -3.84 1.36
CA MET A 52 -11.02 -2.49 1.85
C MET A 52 -11.88 -2.12 3.06
N ALA A 53 -13.19 -2.43 3.04
CA ALA A 53 -14.07 -2.18 4.18
C ALA A 53 -13.62 -2.96 5.42
N ASN A 54 -13.26 -4.24 5.25
CA ASN A 54 -12.73 -5.08 6.32
C ASN A 54 -11.40 -4.54 6.87
N ALA A 55 -10.52 -4.05 6.00
CA ALA A 55 -9.24 -3.46 6.40
C ALA A 55 -9.42 -2.15 7.17
N LEU A 56 -10.32 -1.27 6.71
CA LEU A 56 -10.61 0.01 7.36
C LEU A 56 -11.37 -0.14 8.69
N ALA A 57 -12.09 -1.25 8.88
CA ALA A 57 -12.76 -1.56 10.14
C ALA A 57 -11.80 -2.07 11.23
N ARG A 58 -10.53 -2.33 10.90
CA ARG A 58 -9.52 -2.88 11.81
C ARG A 58 -8.46 -1.80 12.16
N PRO A 59 -7.84 -1.87 13.34
CA PRO A 59 -6.76 -0.97 13.71
C PRO A 59 -5.50 -1.27 12.88
N ILE A 60 -4.65 -0.25 12.70
CA ILE A 60 -3.35 -0.40 12.02
C ILE A 60 -2.49 -1.44 12.78
N PRO A 61 -1.99 -2.49 12.11
CA PRO A 61 -1.33 -3.61 12.77
C PRO A 61 0.19 -3.46 12.93
N TYR A 62 0.83 -2.43 12.37
CA TYR A 62 2.26 -2.20 12.58
C TYR A 62 2.64 -0.76 12.24
N LEU A 63 3.82 -0.36 12.71
CA LEU A 63 4.44 0.91 12.36
C LEU A 63 5.60 0.63 11.42
N GLN A 64 5.63 1.29 10.26
CA GLN A 64 6.75 1.19 9.33
C GLN A 64 7.64 2.42 9.42
N LEU A 65 8.91 2.23 9.80
CA LEU A 65 9.88 3.30 9.84
C LEU A 65 10.44 3.55 8.43
N LEU A 66 10.08 4.68 7.83
CA LEU A 66 10.61 5.10 6.52
C LEU A 66 11.90 5.92 6.63
N GLY A 67 12.08 6.64 7.75
CA GLY A 67 13.27 7.40 8.06
C GLY A 67 13.19 8.10 9.42
N ALA A 68 14.35 8.43 9.98
CA ALA A 68 14.49 9.15 11.23
C ALA A 68 15.81 9.91 11.25
N THR A 69 15.81 11.12 11.82
CA THR A 69 17.05 11.84 12.13
C THR A 69 17.80 11.14 13.27
N GLN A 70 19.06 11.52 13.52
CA GLN A 70 19.82 10.98 14.66
C GLN A 70 19.09 11.21 16.01
N LYS A 71 18.42 12.36 16.17
CA LYS A 71 17.59 12.63 17.35
C LYS A 71 16.36 11.70 17.39
N GLY A 72 15.72 11.45 16.25
CA GLY A 72 14.60 10.53 16.12
C GLY A 72 14.97 9.07 16.45
N GLU A 73 16.12 8.59 15.97
CA GLU A 73 16.65 7.26 16.29
C GLU A 73 16.91 7.10 17.80
N ARG A 74 17.49 8.11 18.46
CA ARG A 74 17.67 8.10 19.92
C ARG A 74 16.33 8.04 20.65
N PHE A 75 15.36 8.85 20.24
CA PHE A 75 14.01 8.82 20.81
C PHE A 75 13.34 7.45 20.63
N LEU A 76 13.35 6.90 19.41
CA LEU A 76 12.79 5.59 19.11
C LEU A 76 13.46 4.49 19.92
N SER A 77 14.78 4.55 20.10
CA SER A 77 15.50 3.57 20.92
C SER A 77 15.03 3.53 22.38
N GLN A 78 14.57 4.66 22.91
CA GLN A 78 14.09 4.79 24.29
C GLN A 78 12.66 4.24 24.43
N CYS A 79 11.75 4.60 23.52
CA CYS A 79 10.33 4.24 23.64
C CYS A 79 9.93 2.94 22.92
N ARG A 80 10.79 2.35 22.07
CA ARG A 80 10.40 1.19 21.22
C ARG A 80 9.85 -0.01 22.01
N LYS A 81 10.31 -0.23 23.24
CA LYS A 81 9.83 -1.32 24.10
C LYS A 81 8.42 -1.08 24.65
N GLU A 82 7.98 0.17 24.69
CA GLU A 82 6.69 0.60 25.23
C GLU A 82 5.61 0.68 24.14
N LEU A 83 6.00 0.60 22.86
CA LEU A 83 5.07 0.61 21.74
C LEU A 83 4.16 -0.63 21.79
N SER A 84 2.86 -0.39 21.77
CA SER A 84 1.83 -1.43 21.67
C SER A 84 1.79 -2.09 20.29
N LEU A 85 2.37 -1.45 19.27
CA LEU A 85 2.44 -1.97 17.90
C LEU A 85 3.87 -2.35 17.51
N PRO A 86 4.05 -3.40 16.69
CA PRO A 86 5.37 -3.78 16.22
C PRO A 86 5.94 -2.72 15.26
N LEU A 87 7.15 -2.23 15.57
CA LEU A 87 7.89 -1.30 14.71
C LEU A 87 8.78 -2.06 13.71
N VAL A 88 8.40 -2.00 12.44
CA VAL A 88 9.12 -2.50 11.28
C VAL A 88 10.21 -1.50 10.88
N THR A 89 11.45 -1.95 10.92
CA THR A 89 12.65 -1.19 10.51
C THR A 89 13.43 -1.86 9.39
N ASN A 90 13.16 -3.15 9.16
CA ASN A 90 13.74 -3.96 8.11
C ASN A 90 12.65 -4.89 7.58
N GLN A 91 12.25 -4.67 6.32
CA GLN A 91 11.13 -5.39 5.71
C GLN A 91 11.38 -6.90 5.64
N SER A 92 12.63 -7.35 5.47
CA SER A 92 12.99 -8.76 5.44
C SER A 92 12.68 -9.51 6.75
N ARG A 93 12.46 -8.80 7.85
CA ARG A 93 12.13 -9.39 9.17
C ARG A 93 10.66 -9.24 9.55
N ILE A 94 9.83 -8.64 8.70
CA ILE A 94 8.44 -8.33 9.02
C ILE A 94 7.65 -9.57 9.42
N GLN A 95 7.82 -10.69 8.72
CA GLN A 95 7.11 -11.93 9.01
C GLN A 95 7.43 -12.50 10.39
N SER A 96 8.70 -12.51 10.77
CA SER A 96 9.13 -12.95 12.10
C SER A 96 8.64 -12.00 13.20
N LEU A 97 8.62 -10.70 12.92
CA LEU A 97 8.13 -9.69 13.85
C LEU A 97 6.62 -9.83 14.10
N LEU A 98 5.83 -9.94 13.04
CA LEU A 98 4.39 -10.12 13.12
C LEU A 98 4.02 -11.43 13.81
N ASN A 99 4.70 -12.55 13.50
CA ASN A 99 4.48 -13.83 14.17
C ASN A 99 4.77 -13.76 15.67
N ARG A 100 5.81 -13.01 16.07
CA ARG A 100 6.16 -12.83 17.49
C ARG A 100 5.13 -11.98 18.23
N HIS A 101 4.60 -10.95 17.57
CA HIS A 101 3.71 -9.99 18.20
C HIS A 101 2.25 -10.47 18.26
N TYR A 102 1.74 -11.09 17.19
CA TYR A 102 0.34 -11.50 17.05
C TYR A 102 0.10 -13.01 17.16
N GLY A 103 1.16 -13.83 17.23
CA GLY A 103 1.05 -15.27 17.02
C GLY A 103 0.93 -15.65 15.55
N ARG A 104 0.96 -16.95 15.25
CA ARG A 104 0.94 -17.45 13.85
C ARG A 104 -0.46 -17.43 13.21
N ASP A 105 -1.50 -17.66 14.01
CA ASP A 105 -2.85 -17.93 13.50
C ASP A 105 -3.89 -16.87 13.90
N GLY A 106 -3.44 -15.71 14.40
CA GLY A 106 -4.32 -14.64 14.85
C GLY A 106 -4.93 -13.84 13.69
N GLU A 107 -6.18 -13.37 13.83
CA GLU A 107 -6.78 -12.48 12.84
C GLU A 107 -5.99 -11.19 12.58
N ALA A 108 -5.39 -10.62 13.63
CA ALA A 108 -4.53 -9.44 13.51
C ALA A 108 -3.29 -9.73 12.64
N ARG A 109 -2.76 -10.96 12.71
CA ARG A 109 -1.62 -11.40 11.88
C ARG A 109 -2.01 -11.50 10.41
N LEU A 110 -3.18 -12.04 10.11
CA LEU A 110 -3.72 -12.14 8.75
C LEU A 110 -4.00 -10.75 8.16
N HIS A 111 -4.58 -9.85 8.95
CA HIS A 111 -4.79 -8.47 8.55
C HIS A 111 -3.46 -7.75 8.26
N ALA A 112 -2.47 -7.91 9.14
CA ALA A 112 -1.12 -7.40 8.93
C ALA A 112 -0.49 -7.95 7.63
N GLN A 113 -0.64 -9.26 7.38
CA GLN A 113 -0.14 -9.90 6.17
C GLN A 113 -0.73 -9.27 4.91
N TRP A 114 -2.05 -9.14 4.89
CA TRP A 114 -2.76 -8.57 3.75
C TRP A 114 -2.30 -7.14 3.45
N MET A 115 -2.08 -6.32 4.48
CA MET A 115 -1.53 -4.97 4.31
C MET A 115 -0.11 -4.99 3.73
N VAL A 116 0.76 -5.86 4.23
CA VAL A 116 2.13 -6.01 3.71
C VAL A 116 2.13 -6.44 2.24
N ASP A 117 1.29 -7.41 1.89
CA ASP A 117 1.20 -7.91 0.52
C ASP A 117 0.71 -6.82 -0.45
N LEU A 118 -0.26 -6.02 0.00
CA LEU A 118 -0.75 -4.88 -0.77
C LEU A 118 0.34 -3.82 -0.96
N GLU A 119 1.06 -3.45 0.11
CA GLU A 119 2.17 -2.49 0.05
C GLU A 119 3.28 -2.96 -0.89
N ASP A 120 3.63 -4.25 -0.85
CA ASP A 120 4.62 -4.85 -1.75
C ASP A 120 4.13 -4.86 -3.20
N GLN A 121 2.85 -5.17 -3.46
CA GLN A 121 2.25 -5.09 -4.79
C GLN A 121 2.30 -3.66 -5.34
N VAL A 122 1.88 -2.67 -4.55
CA VAL A 122 1.87 -1.25 -4.94
C VAL A 122 3.29 -0.77 -5.23
N THR A 123 4.24 -1.11 -4.36
CA THR A 123 5.66 -0.73 -4.54
C THR A 123 6.23 -1.32 -5.82
N ARG A 124 5.93 -2.59 -6.12
CA ARG A 124 6.36 -3.23 -7.37
C ARG A 124 5.79 -2.51 -8.61
N PHE A 125 4.51 -2.15 -8.60
CA PHE A 125 3.92 -1.36 -9.67
C PHE A 125 4.60 0.01 -9.82
N TYR A 126 4.85 0.71 -8.72
CA TYR A 126 5.55 1.98 -8.74
C TYR A 126 6.94 1.87 -9.38
N THR A 127 7.70 0.82 -9.04
CA THR A 127 9.04 0.60 -9.62
C THR A 127 9.03 0.33 -11.12
N LEU A 128 7.91 -0.09 -11.72
CA LEU A 128 7.79 -0.24 -13.18
C LEU A 128 7.89 1.11 -13.91
N LEU A 129 7.52 2.20 -13.23
CA LEU A 129 7.48 3.54 -13.80
C LEU A 129 8.78 4.31 -13.57
N LEU A 130 9.73 3.75 -12.82
CA LEU A 130 11.01 4.41 -12.55
C LEU A 130 11.94 4.32 -13.77
N PRO A 131 12.41 5.46 -14.30
CA PRO A 131 13.34 5.45 -15.42
C PRO A 131 14.66 4.79 -14.99
N GLY A 132 15.24 3.97 -15.88
CA GLY A 132 16.55 3.37 -15.65
C GLY A 132 16.58 2.18 -14.67
N TRP A 133 15.45 1.51 -14.40
CA TRP A 133 15.44 0.30 -13.58
C TRP A 133 16.12 -0.89 -14.28
N GLY A 134 17.43 -1.03 -14.09
CA GLY A 134 18.31 -1.95 -14.82
C GLY A 134 18.44 -3.40 -14.31
N GLY A 135 17.51 -3.90 -13.48
CA GLY A 135 17.43 -5.35 -13.19
C GLY A 135 17.63 -5.79 -11.75
N GLN A 136 17.63 -4.89 -10.76
CA GLN A 136 17.47 -5.33 -9.37
C GLN A 136 16.02 -5.80 -9.09
N SER A 137 15.86 -6.62 -8.04
CA SER A 137 14.55 -7.07 -7.57
C SER A 137 13.64 -5.87 -7.30
N ARG A 138 12.41 -5.91 -7.85
CA ARG A 138 11.39 -4.85 -7.68
C ARG A 138 10.79 -4.79 -6.28
N GLN A 139 11.27 -5.63 -5.36
CA GLN A 139 10.94 -5.61 -3.95
C GLN A 139 11.69 -4.48 -3.23
N TRP A 140 11.48 -3.23 -3.66
CA TRP A 140 12.28 -2.07 -3.23
C TRP A 140 12.30 -1.90 -1.70
N ASN A 141 11.18 -2.18 -1.03
CA ASN A 141 11.06 -2.11 0.44
C ASN A 141 12.05 -3.03 1.19
N TYR A 142 12.53 -4.11 0.56
CA TYR A 142 13.46 -5.06 1.19
C TYR A 142 14.93 -4.63 1.08
N TYR A 143 15.24 -3.72 0.17
CA TYR A 143 16.61 -3.25 -0.08
C TYR A 143 16.87 -1.83 0.39
N ARG A 144 15.84 -1.10 0.83
CA ARG A 144 16.00 0.22 1.45
C ARG A 144 15.97 0.11 2.96
N SER A 145 17.05 0.55 3.58
CA SER A 145 17.04 0.88 5.00
C SER A 145 16.32 2.21 5.23
N PRO A 146 15.75 2.43 6.42
CA PRO A 146 15.18 3.74 6.78
C PRO A 146 16.19 4.86 6.57
N LEU A 147 15.75 5.99 6.02
CA LEU A 147 16.60 7.15 5.78
C LEU A 147 17.10 7.73 7.12
N ARG A 148 18.40 8.01 7.22
CA ARG A 148 19.04 8.48 8.47
C ARG A 148 19.56 9.92 8.41
N GLU A 149 19.61 10.48 7.22
CA GLU A 149 20.08 11.84 6.94
C GLU A 149 18.89 12.58 6.31
N LEU A 150 18.24 13.43 7.12
CA LEU A 150 17.19 14.37 6.72
C LEU A 150 17.58 15.76 7.20
#